data_AF-A0A932QX42-F1
#
_entry.id   AF-A0A932QX42-F1
#
_cell.length_a   1.000
_cell.length_b   1.000
_cell.length_c   1.000
_cell.angle_alpha   90.00
_cell.angle_beta   90.00
_cell.angle_gamma   90.00
#
_symmetry.space_group_name_H-M   'P 1'
#
loop_
_entity.id
_entity.type
_entity.pdbx_description
1 polymer ?
#
loop_
_entity_poly.entity_id
_entity_poly.type
_entity_poly.pdbx_seq_one_letter_code
_entity_poly.pdbx_strand_id
1 'polypeptide(L)'
;MSKKERLFSLLKLFTTAALISCFLFLAVNLSSILERYILLSTALFSIGIYGLTASRNVIRVLMSIELLLNAVNVNLVAFSNFVDPLEIKGQVFALFVMAIAAAEAAIALAIILAIYRNMASVDMEDFASLKW
;
A
#
# COMPACT_ATOMS: atom_id res chain seq x y z
N MET A 1 20.21 -16.13 13.18
CA MET A 1 19.12 -15.13 13.15
C MET A 1 19.19 -14.29 14.42
N SER A 2 19.57 -13.02 14.30
CA SER A 2 20.09 -12.24 15.41
C SER A 2 18.98 -11.75 16.35
N LYS A 3 19.22 -11.78 17.67
CA LYS A 3 18.25 -11.41 18.73
C LYS A 3 17.66 -9.99 18.55
N LYS A 4 18.35 -9.09 17.84
CA LYS A 4 17.88 -7.73 17.49
C LYS A 4 16.79 -7.71 16.42
N GLU A 5 16.81 -8.63 15.45
CA GLU A 5 15.82 -8.67 14.35
C GLU A 5 14.46 -9.20 14.83
N ARG A 6 14.47 -10.16 15.77
CA ARG A 6 13.25 -10.64 16.43
C ARG A 6 12.59 -9.58 17.31
N LEU A 7 13.38 -8.75 18.00
CA LEU A 7 12.86 -7.66 18.83
C LEU A 7 12.20 -6.56 17.98
N PHE A 8 12.77 -6.25 16.81
CA PHE A 8 12.19 -5.28 15.87
C PHE A 8 10.92 -5.83 15.18
N SER A 9 10.86 -7.13 14.91
CA SER A 9 9.65 -7.81 14.43
C SER A 9 8.53 -7.84 15.49
N LEU A 10 8.87 -8.07 16.75
CA LEU A 10 7.91 -8.06 17.87
C LEU A 10 7.40 -6.64 18.18
N LEU A 11 8.25 -5.61 18.09
CA LEU A 11 7.84 -4.22 18.23
C LEU A 11 6.89 -3.81 17.08
N LYS A 12 7.17 -4.27 15.84
CA LYS A 12 6.32 -4.08 14.66
C LYS A 12 4.96 -4.77 14.79
N LEU A 13 4.91 -5.97 15.34
CA LEU A 13 3.68 -6.72 15.63
C LEU A 13 2.83 -6.02 16.70
N PHE A 14 3.46 -5.37 17.70
CA PHE A 14 2.76 -4.60 18.72
C PHE A 14 2.14 -3.31 18.16
N THR A 15 2.84 -2.59 17.27
CA THR A 15 2.29 -1.40 16.61
C THR A 15 1.19 -1.71 15.60
N THR A 16 1.29 -2.80 14.83
CA THR A 16 0.24 -3.19 13.87
C THR A 16 -0.98 -3.75 14.59
N ALA A 17 -0.82 -4.58 15.64
CA ALA A 17 -1.93 -5.07 16.43
C ALA A 17 -2.62 -3.97 17.24
N ALA A 18 -1.88 -2.99 17.78
CA ALA A 18 -2.46 -1.84 18.50
C ALA A 18 -3.21 -0.89 17.55
N LEU A 19 -2.67 -0.60 16.36
CA LEU A 19 -3.38 0.17 15.33
C LEU A 19 -4.63 -0.56 14.84
N ILE A 20 -4.54 -1.86 14.54
CA ILE A 20 -5.68 -2.67 14.09
C ILE A 20 -6.77 -2.76 15.16
N SER A 21 -6.39 -2.94 16.43
CA SER A 21 -7.34 -3.03 17.55
C SER A 21 -8.00 -1.68 17.88
N CYS A 22 -7.23 -0.58 17.87
CA CYS A 22 -7.75 0.78 18.03
C CYS A 22 -8.70 1.16 16.88
N PHE A 23 -8.34 0.78 15.66
CA PHE A 23 -9.11 1.02 14.45
C PHE A 23 -10.40 0.19 14.39
N LEU A 24 -10.36 -1.08 14.81
CA LEU A 24 -11.55 -1.94 14.92
C LEU A 24 -12.51 -1.42 16.00
N PHE A 25 -11.99 -0.90 17.10
CA PHE A 25 -12.78 -0.28 18.18
C PHE A 25 -13.43 1.04 17.75
N LEU A 26 -12.74 1.84 16.94
CA LEU A 26 -13.26 3.10 16.38
C LEU A 26 -14.28 2.82 15.26
N ALA A 27 -14.04 1.84 14.38
CA ALA A 27 -14.96 1.42 13.32
C ALA A 27 -16.35 1.01 13.83
N VAL A 28 -16.41 0.33 14.98
CA VAL A 28 -17.65 -0.14 15.60
C VAL A 28 -18.46 1.00 16.25
N ASN A 29 -17.83 2.13 16.59
CA ASN A 29 -18.48 3.27 17.26
C ASN A 29 -18.83 4.44 16.31
N LEU A 30 -18.50 4.35 15.02
CA LEU A 30 -18.74 5.42 14.05
C LEU A 30 -20.19 5.44 13.57
N SER A 31 -20.88 6.57 13.76
CA SER A 31 -22.26 6.80 13.33
C SER A 31 -22.36 7.06 11.82
N SER A 32 -21.38 7.77 11.23
CA SER A 32 -21.48 8.25 9.84
C SER A 32 -20.83 7.30 8.81
N ILE A 33 -21.40 7.27 7.60
CA ILE A 33 -20.92 6.41 6.50
C ILE A 33 -19.58 6.90 5.90
N LEU A 34 -19.29 8.21 5.96
CA LEU A 34 -18.02 8.79 5.50
C LEU A 34 -16.83 8.30 6.34
N GLU A 35 -16.97 8.38 7.65
CA GLU A 35 -15.89 8.01 8.56
C GLU A 35 -15.49 6.55 8.37
N ARG A 36 -16.45 5.65 8.06
CA ARG A 36 -16.16 4.24 7.73
C ARG A 36 -15.26 4.10 6.50
N TYR A 37 -15.48 4.89 5.44
CA TYR A 37 -14.64 4.85 4.24
C TYR A 37 -13.26 5.44 4.47
N ILE A 38 -13.15 6.58 5.16
CA ILE A 38 -11.87 7.22 5.50
C ILE A 38 -11.01 6.28 6.35
N LEU A 39 -11.66 5.66 7.34
CA LEU A 39 -11.04 4.68 8.21
C LEU A 39 -10.51 3.54 7.32
N LEU A 40 -11.36 2.86 6.55
CA LEU A 40 -10.95 1.79 5.62
C LEU A 40 -9.75 2.17 4.73
N SER A 41 -9.77 3.34 4.07
CA SER A 41 -8.65 3.79 3.24
C SER A 41 -7.37 3.98 4.05
N THR A 42 -7.46 4.49 5.27
CA THR A 42 -6.29 4.70 6.14
C THR A 42 -5.68 3.37 6.58
N ALA A 43 -6.49 2.34 6.86
CA ALA A 43 -5.97 1.00 7.15
C ALA A 43 -5.30 0.39 5.93
N LEU A 44 -5.94 0.43 4.76
CA LEU A 44 -5.36 -0.11 3.52
C LEU A 44 -4.03 0.58 3.19
N PHE A 45 -3.96 1.91 3.37
CA PHE A 45 -2.74 2.67 3.17
C PHE A 45 -1.64 2.27 4.16
N SER A 46 -1.98 2.10 5.44
CA SER A 46 -1.04 1.65 6.46
C SER A 46 -0.50 0.23 6.19
N ILE A 47 -1.37 -0.68 5.72
CA ILE A 47 -0.98 -2.03 5.29
C ILE A 47 -0.07 -1.96 4.06
N GLY A 48 -0.34 -1.07 3.12
CA GLY A 48 0.51 -0.81 1.95
C GLY A 48 1.92 -0.35 2.34
N ILE A 49 2.04 0.60 3.28
CA ILE A 49 3.35 1.08 3.77
C ILE A 49 4.10 -0.05 4.49
N TYR A 50 3.37 -0.83 5.31
CA TYR A 50 3.93 -1.98 5.99
C TYR A 50 4.46 -3.01 4.97
N GLY A 51 3.67 -3.32 3.95
CA GLY A 51 4.05 -4.22 2.86
C GLY A 51 5.29 -3.71 2.13
N LEU A 52 5.35 -2.42 1.80
CA LEU A 52 6.48 -1.80 1.11
C LEU A 52 7.80 -1.93 1.89
N THR A 53 7.78 -1.67 3.21
CA THR A 53 8.99 -1.70 4.04
C THR A 53 9.41 -3.09 4.52
N ALA A 54 8.48 -4.04 4.60
CA ALA A 54 8.76 -5.41 5.04
C ALA A 54 9.11 -6.37 3.89
N SER A 55 8.92 -5.95 2.64
CA SER A 55 9.15 -6.79 1.46
C SER A 55 10.63 -6.96 1.14
N ARG A 56 11.07 -8.22 1.06
CA ARG A 56 12.38 -8.59 0.48
C ARG A 56 12.31 -8.87 -1.02
N ASN A 57 11.13 -9.25 -1.51
CA ASN A 57 10.94 -9.56 -2.93
C ASN A 57 10.45 -8.31 -3.67
N VAL A 58 11.04 -8.02 -4.84
CA VAL A 58 10.67 -6.83 -5.63
C VAL A 58 9.21 -6.89 -6.11
N ILE A 59 8.70 -8.08 -6.45
CA ILE A 59 7.28 -8.25 -6.83
C ILE A 59 6.33 -7.88 -5.68
N ARG A 60 6.71 -8.19 -4.44
CA ARG A 60 5.91 -7.86 -3.25
C ARG A 60 5.90 -6.34 -2.98
N VAL A 61 6.99 -5.65 -3.31
CA VAL A 61 7.05 -4.19 -3.30
C VAL A 61 6.05 -3.60 -4.30
N LEU A 62 6.03 -4.07 -5.54
CA LEU A 62 5.08 -3.57 -6.55
C LEU A 62 3.62 -3.76 -6.11
N MET A 63 3.27 -4.95 -5.62
CA MET A 63 1.92 -5.21 -5.09
C MET A 63 1.56 -4.30 -3.91
N SER A 64 2.54 -3.89 -3.11
CA SER A 64 2.31 -2.96 -1.99
C SER A 64 2.07 -1.54 -2.49
N ILE A 65 2.74 -1.11 -3.57
CA ILE A 65 2.51 0.19 -4.22
C ILE A 65 1.12 0.26 -4.83
N GLU A 66 0.68 -0.79 -5.52
CA GLU A 66 -0.69 -0.89 -6.05
C GLU A 66 -1.74 -0.76 -4.94
N LEU A 67 -1.50 -1.39 -3.78
CA LEU A 67 -2.39 -1.29 -2.62
C LEU A 67 -2.47 0.14 -2.06
N LEU A 68 -1.35 0.89 -2.07
CA LEU A 68 -1.31 2.29 -1.66
C LEU A 68 -2.13 3.18 -2.61
N LEU A 69 -1.96 3.01 -3.92
CA LEU A 69 -2.69 3.76 -4.94
C LEU A 69 -4.20 3.49 -4.84
N ASN A 70 -4.59 2.23 -4.60
CA ASN A 70 -5.99 1.87 -4.41
C ASN A 70 -6.59 2.49 -3.13
N ALA A 71 -5.83 2.56 -2.04
CA ALA A 71 -6.27 3.21 -0.81
C ALA A 71 -6.55 4.72 -1.01
N VAL A 72 -5.70 5.40 -1.79
CA VAL A 72 -5.90 6.81 -2.17
C VAL A 72 -7.16 6.98 -3.02
N ASN A 73 -7.41 6.07 -3.98
CA ASN A 73 -8.62 6.09 -4.80
C ASN A 73 -9.90 5.92 -3.99
N VAL A 74 -9.92 5.01 -3.02
CA VAL A 74 -11.07 4.84 -2.11
C VAL A 74 -11.34 6.12 -1.33
N ASN A 75 -10.28 6.76 -0.80
CA ASN A 75 -10.41 8.00 -0.03
C ASN A 75 -10.96 9.14 -0.90
N LEU A 76 -10.43 9.29 -2.12
CA LEU A 76 -10.84 10.30 -3.08
C LEU A 76 -12.30 10.14 -3.51
N VAL A 77 -12.72 8.92 -3.87
CA VAL A 77 -14.10 8.63 -4.27
C VAL A 77 -15.05 8.84 -3.09
N ALA A 78 -14.64 8.46 -1.88
CA ALA A 78 -15.41 8.74 -0.67
C ALA A 78 -15.60 10.25 -0.49
N PHE A 79 -14.54 11.06 -0.49
CA PHE A 79 -14.68 12.52 -0.34
C PHE A 79 -15.54 13.15 -1.44
N SER A 80 -15.35 12.75 -2.70
CA SER A 80 -16.16 13.28 -3.81
C SER A 80 -17.65 12.99 -3.65
N ASN A 81 -18.02 11.85 -3.05
CA ASN A 81 -19.42 11.50 -2.83
C ASN A 81 -20.10 12.38 -1.77
N PHE A 82 -19.34 12.92 -0.80
CA PHE A 82 -19.88 13.75 0.28
C PHE A 82 -19.80 15.25 0.00
N VAL A 83 -18.77 15.71 -0.72
CA VAL A 83 -18.57 17.14 -1.01
C VAL A 83 -19.45 17.59 -2.18
N ASP A 84 -19.45 16.84 -3.29
CA ASP A 84 -20.16 17.19 -4.52
C ASP A 84 -20.82 15.96 -5.17
N PRO A 85 -21.90 15.40 -4.57
CA PRO A 85 -22.54 14.17 -5.08
C PRO A 85 -23.13 14.29 -6.49
N LEU A 86 -23.41 15.51 -6.96
CA LEU A 86 -23.93 15.76 -8.30
C LEU A 86 -22.84 15.74 -9.39
N GLU A 87 -21.58 15.97 -9.01
CA GLU A 87 -20.46 16.03 -9.95
C GLU A 87 -19.57 14.79 -9.83
N ILE A 88 -19.38 14.07 -10.93
CA ILE A 88 -18.66 12.78 -10.96
C ILE A 88 -17.12 12.98 -11.02
N LYS A 89 -16.61 14.11 -10.48
CA LYS A 89 -15.21 14.53 -10.63
C LYS A 89 -14.24 13.55 -9.96
N GLY A 90 -14.54 13.10 -8.75
CA GLY A 90 -13.67 12.18 -8.02
C GLY A 90 -13.62 10.78 -8.63
N GLN A 91 -14.73 10.28 -9.18
CA GLN A 91 -14.72 8.97 -9.86
C GLN A 91 -13.95 9.04 -11.19
N VAL A 92 -14.08 10.13 -11.95
CA VAL A 92 -13.28 10.34 -13.17
C VAL A 92 -11.79 10.43 -12.84
N PHE A 93 -11.42 11.16 -11.79
CA PHE A 93 -10.02 11.24 -11.38
C PHE A 93 -9.48 9.87 -10.90
N ALA A 94 -10.27 9.09 -10.16
CA ALA A 94 -9.89 7.73 -9.77
C ALA A 94 -9.64 6.80 -10.97
N LEU A 95 -10.40 6.94 -12.06
CA LEU A 95 -10.16 6.19 -13.30
C LEU A 95 -8.80 6.53 -13.93
N PHE A 96 -8.41 7.81 -13.94
CA PHE A 96 -7.07 8.21 -14.40
C PHE A 96 -5.96 7.63 -13.52
N VAL A 97 -6.14 7.63 -12.21
CA VAL A 97 -5.16 7.01 -11.28
C VAL A 97 -5.03 5.51 -11.56
N MET A 98 -6.13 4.79 -11.77
CA MET A 98 -6.07 3.36 -12.12
C MET A 98 -5.38 3.11 -13.46
N ALA A 99 -5.58 3.98 -14.46
CA ALA A 99 -4.90 3.87 -15.75
C ALA A 99 -3.38 4.09 -15.62
N ILE A 100 -2.96 5.09 -14.82
CA ILE A 100 -1.55 5.36 -14.55
C ILE A 100 -0.92 4.21 -13.76
N ALA A 101 -1.60 3.68 -12.73
CA ALA A 101 -1.14 2.54 -11.95
C ALA A 101 -0.90 1.30 -12.85
N ALA A 102 -1.84 1.01 -13.76
CA ALA A 102 -1.67 -0.08 -14.71
C ALA A 102 -0.46 0.11 -15.63
N ALA A 103 -0.20 1.34 -16.09
CA ALA A 103 0.97 1.66 -16.89
C ALA A 103 2.28 1.52 -16.09
N GLU A 104 2.31 2.00 -14.84
CA GLU A 104 3.45 1.87 -13.93
C GLU A 104 3.78 0.40 -13.66
N ALA A 105 2.79 -0.41 -13.30
CA ALA A 105 2.97 -1.84 -13.02
C ALA A 105 3.54 -2.60 -14.23
N ALA A 106 3.09 -2.28 -15.45
CA ALA A 106 3.61 -2.88 -16.67
C ALA A 106 5.08 -2.54 -16.91
N ILE A 107 5.47 -1.28 -16.73
CA ILE A 107 6.86 -0.81 -16.85
C ILE A 107 7.73 -1.47 -15.77
N ALA A 108 7.26 -1.49 -14.53
CA ALA A 108 8.00 -2.06 -13.41
C ALA A 108 8.24 -3.57 -13.59
N LEU A 109 7.23 -4.32 -14.02
CA LEU A 109 7.39 -5.74 -14.32
C LEU A 109 8.37 -5.98 -15.47
N ALA A 110 8.33 -5.16 -16.52
CA ALA A 110 9.27 -5.27 -17.64
C ALA A 110 10.73 -5.06 -17.18
N ILE A 111 10.98 -4.08 -16.30
CA ILE A 111 12.29 -3.85 -15.70
C ILE A 111 12.72 -5.05 -14.85
N ILE A 112 11.83 -5.58 -14.00
CA ILE A 112 12.14 -6.75 -13.17
C ILE A 112 12.52 -7.95 -14.02
N LEU A 113 11.79 -8.23 -15.10
CA LEU A 113 12.09 -9.34 -16.01
C LEU A 113 13.43 -9.16 -16.72
N ALA A 114 13.75 -7.91 -17.13
CA ALA A 114 15.02 -7.60 -17.74
C ALA A 114 16.20 -7.87 -16.79
N ILE A 115 16.06 -7.54 -15.50
CA ILE A 115 17.09 -7.80 -14.50
C ILE A 115 17.13 -9.28 -14.13
N TYR A 116 15.98 -9.93 -13.99
CA TYR A 116 15.89 -11.36 -13.69
C TYR A 116 16.62 -12.21 -14.73
N ARG A 117 16.59 -11.80 -16.00
CA ARG A 117 17.35 -12.47 -17.06
C ARG A 117 18.87 -12.42 -16.86
N ASN A 118 19.39 -11.38 -16.20
CA ASN A 118 20.83 -11.17 -15.98
C ASN A 118 21.32 -11.70 -14.63
N MET A 119 20.48 -11.65 -13.58
CA MET A 119 20.85 -12.00 -12.20
C MET A 119 20.19 -13.29 -11.68
N ALA A 120 19.20 -13.86 -12.39
CA ALA A 120 18.44 -15.06 -12.01
C ALA A 120 17.79 -15.04 -10.61
N SER A 121 17.75 -13.88 -9.96
CA SER A 121 17.18 -13.65 -8.63
C SER A 121 16.23 -12.44 -8.64
N VAL A 122 15.24 -12.48 -7.74
CA VAL A 122 14.24 -11.41 -7.53
C VAL A 122 14.31 -10.84 -6.10
N ASP A 123 15.37 -11.19 -5.36
CA ASP A 123 15.61 -10.71 -4.00
C ASP A 123 16.24 -9.32 -4.02
N MET A 124 15.68 -8.40 -3.23
CA MET A 124 16.09 -7.00 -3.19
C MET A 124 17.54 -6.83 -2.70
N GLU A 125 18.06 -7.78 -1.92
CA GLU A 125 19.44 -7.72 -1.40
C GLU A 125 20.50 -7.92 -2.49
N ASP A 126 20.18 -8.63 -3.57
CA ASP A 126 21.09 -8.90 -4.67
C ASP A 126 21.35 -7.66 -5.57
N PHE A 127 20.48 -6.65 -5.48
CA PHE A 127 20.62 -5.38 -6.19
C PHE A 127 21.58 -4.40 -5.49
N ALA A 128 22.15 -4.76 -4.34
CA ALA A 128 23.02 -3.89 -3.54
C ALA A 128 24.46 -3.75 -4.07
N SER A 129 24.73 -4.11 -5.33
CA SER A 129 26.08 -4.14 -5.93
C SER A 129 26.73 -2.77 -6.14
N LEU A 130 25.98 -1.67 -5.97
CA LEU A 130 26.46 -0.29 -6.07
C LEU A 130 26.79 0.35 -4.71
N LYS A 131 27.01 -0.45 -3.67
CA LYS A 131 27.49 0.04 -2.38
C LYS A 131 28.99 0.31 -2.45
N TRP A 132 29.37 1.54 -2.09
CA TRP A 132 30.76 1.94 -1.89
C TRP A 132 31.27 1.46 -0.54
#